data_AF-A0A2V6XJY1-F1
#
_entry.id   AF-A0A2V6XJY1-F1
#
_cell.length_a   1.000
_cell.length_b   1.000
_cell.length_c   1.000
_cell.angle_alpha   90.00
_cell.angle_beta   90.00
_cell.angle_gamma   90.00
#
_symmetry.space_group_name_H-M   'P 1'
#
loop_
_entity.id
_entity.type
_entity.pdbx_description
1 polymer ?
#
loop_
_entity_poly.entity_id
_entity_poly.type
_entity_poly.pdbx_seq_one_letter_code
_entity_poly.pdbx_strand_id
1 'polypeptide(L)'
;MGGSAMTVPRVERPGLFYPKLPATWWLRNANYFRFMLRELSSVFIAVFLVVFLVQLHRLPQGPGAYAAYLETLRAPGWIVFHVVALAFALYHSVTWFKLSGVVQVVRVGERQVPPSLVTAASFALWAVVSIVLLWFMVRG
;
A
#
# COMPACT_ATOMS: atom_id res chain seq x y z
N MET A 1 -65.10 39.61 3.72
CA MET A 1 -64.06 38.75 3.12
C MET A 1 -62.75 39.06 3.82
N GLY A 2 -62.27 38.18 4.69
CA GLY A 2 -61.04 38.39 5.45
C GLY A 2 -60.45 37.05 5.85
N GLY A 3 -59.81 36.37 4.88
CA GLY A 3 -59.11 35.12 5.15
C GLY A 3 -57.84 35.40 5.94
N SER A 4 -57.81 34.99 7.20
CA SER A 4 -56.57 35.01 8.00
C SER A 4 -55.60 33.99 7.42
N ALA A 5 -54.51 34.47 6.83
CA ALA A 5 -53.42 33.64 6.36
C ALA A 5 -52.75 32.98 7.57
N MET A 6 -52.88 31.66 7.72
CA MET A 6 -52.13 30.90 8.70
C MET A 6 -50.64 30.93 8.33
N THR A 7 -49.85 31.71 9.06
CA THR A 7 -48.40 31.66 9.02
C THR A 7 -47.92 30.42 9.77
N VAL A 8 -47.63 29.35 9.04
CA VAL A 8 -47.00 28.15 9.59
C VAL A 8 -45.60 28.54 10.12
N PRO A 9 -45.26 28.28 11.39
CA PRO A 9 -43.93 28.57 11.90
C PRO A 9 -42.90 27.70 11.18
N ARG A 10 -41.88 28.35 10.59
CA ARG A 10 -40.75 27.65 9.97
C ARG A 10 -39.98 26.93 11.08
N VAL A 11 -40.09 25.60 11.13
CA VAL A 11 -39.27 24.76 12.01
C VAL A 11 -37.81 24.93 11.60
N GLU A 12 -37.03 25.68 12.37
CA GLU A 12 -35.58 25.76 12.20
C GLU A 12 -35.00 24.37 12.49
N ARG A 13 -34.46 23.72 11.45
CA ARG A 13 -33.76 22.46 11.63
C ARG A 13 -32.45 22.78 12.36
N PRO A 14 -32.14 22.14 13.51
CA PRO A 14 -30.84 22.34 14.15
C PRO A 14 -29.74 22.07 13.12
N GLY A 15 -28.86 23.04 12.92
CA GLY A 15 -27.80 22.95 11.92
C GLY A 15 -26.99 21.67 12.11
N LEU A 16 -26.62 21.01 11.00
CA LEU A 16 -25.81 19.80 11.07
C LEU A 16 -24.47 20.12 11.77
N PHE A 17 -24.20 19.41 12.86
CA PHE A 17 -22.90 19.47 13.53
C PHE A 17 -21.89 18.62 12.79
N TYR A 18 -20.82 19.25 12.28
CA TYR A 18 -19.69 18.56 11.66
C TYR A 18 -18.50 18.56 12.64
N PRO A 19 -18.20 17.43 13.31
CA PRO A 19 -17.04 17.37 14.18
C PRO A 19 -15.76 17.60 13.36
N LYS A 20 -14.93 18.55 13.81
CA LYS A 20 -13.61 18.79 13.21
C LYS A 20 -12.69 17.61 13.53
N LEU A 21 -12.18 16.94 12.49
CA LEU A 21 -11.20 15.86 12.64
C LEU A 21 -9.81 16.45 12.85
N PRO A 22 -9.11 16.15 13.96
CA PRO A 22 -7.75 16.62 14.19
C PRO A 22 -6.76 15.90 13.25
N ALA A 23 -5.62 16.52 12.93
CA ALA A 23 -4.59 15.90 12.07
C ALA A 23 -4.03 14.56 12.61
N THR A 24 -4.13 14.34 13.92
CA THR A 24 -3.73 13.11 14.62
C THR A 24 -4.85 12.07 14.73
N TRP A 25 -5.96 12.22 13.98
CA TRP A 25 -7.11 11.31 14.02
C TRP A 25 -6.70 9.84 13.84
N TRP A 26 -5.68 9.58 13.03
CA TRP A 26 -5.22 8.25 12.69
C TRP A 26 -4.48 7.53 13.84
N LEU A 27 -4.00 8.27 14.83
CA LEU A 27 -3.38 7.72 16.04
C LEU A 27 -4.41 7.23 17.06
N ARG A 28 -5.70 7.56 16.87
CA ARG A 28 -6.77 7.24 17.82
C ARG A 28 -7.13 5.76 17.86
N ASN A 29 -6.92 5.03 16.76
CA ASN A 29 -7.28 3.62 16.65
C ASN A 29 -6.21 2.86 15.86
N ALA A 30 -5.85 1.66 16.32
CA ALA A 30 -4.92 0.77 15.64
C ALA A 30 -5.33 0.46 14.19
N ASN A 31 -6.63 0.42 13.87
CA ASN A 31 -7.09 0.21 12.49
C ASN A 31 -6.80 1.42 11.58
N TYR A 32 -6.99 2.64 12.08
CA TYR A 32 -6.64 3.85 11.34
C TYR A 32 -5.13 4.00 11.19
N PHE A 33 -4.38 3.65 12.23
CA PHE A 33 -2.92 3.62 12.19
C PHE A 33 -2.40 2.65 11.12
N ARG A 34 -2.91 1.41 11.09
CA ARG A 34 -2.54 0.40 10.07
C ARG A 34 -2.93 0.84 8.65
N PHE A 35 -4.07 1.50 8.50
CA PHE A 35 -4.48 2.10 7.23
C PHE A 35 -3.48 3.17 6.78
N MET A 36 -3.13 4.12 7.65
CA MET A 36 -2.14 5.16 7.30
C MET A 36 -0.76 4.59 7.03
N LEU A 37 -0.31 3.58 7.78
CA LEU A 37 0.93 2.87 7.49
C LEU A 37 0.92 2.21 6.10
N ARG A 38 -0.23 1.69 5.68
CA ARG A 38 -0.38 1.09 4.35
C ARG A 38 -0.24 2.17 3.27
N GLU A 39 -0.88 3.32 3.44
CA GLU A 39 -0.70 4.43 2.48
C GLU A 39 0.75 4.95 2.48
N LEU A 40 1.37 5.08 3.65
CA LEU A 40 2.76 5.51 3.80
C LEU A 40 3.76 4.56 3.11
N SER A 41 3.48 3.25 3.08
CA SER A 41 4.34 2.27 2.41
C SER A 41 4.60 2.62 0.93
N SER A 42 3.64 3.27 0.26
CA SER A 42 3.78 3.69 -1.14
C SER A 42 4.94 4.68 -1.36
N VAL A 43 5.21 5.54 -0.38
CA VAL A 43 6.31 6.51 -0.43
C VAL A 43 7.65 5.80 -0.42
N PHE A 44 7.83 4.82 0.47
CA PHE A 44 9.06 4.03 0.53
C PHE A 44 9.28 3.22 -0.74
N ILE A 45 8.23 2.61 -1.28
CA ILE A 45 8.27 1.89 -2.55
C ILE A 45 8.64 2.85 -3.70
N ALA A 46 8.04 4.04 -3.75
CA ALA A 46 8.35 5.03 -4.77
C ALA A 46 9.81 5.49 -4.72
N VAL A 47 10.34 5.78 -3.52
CA VAL A 47 11.77 6.13 -3.38
C VAL A 47 12.67 4.97 -3.79
N PHE A 48 12.33 3.73 -3.39
CA PHE A 48 13.07 2.54 -3.84
C PHE A 48 13.05 2.39 -5.37
N LEU A 49 11.91 2.62 -6.02
CA LEU A 49 11.81 2.60 -7.48
C LEU A 49 12.69 3.66 -8.14
N VAL A 50 12.75 4.87 -7.59
CA VAL A 50 13.67 5.91 -8.09
C VAL A 50 15.12 5.47 -7.98
N VAL A 51 15.53 4.92 -6.83
CA VAL A 51 16.88 4.37 -6.63
C VAL A 51 17.17 3.26 -7.66
N PHE A 52 16.23 2.34 -7.86
CA PHE A 52 16.34 1.27 -8.85
C PHE A 52 16.47 1.80 -10.29
N LEU A 53 15.69 2.81 -10.68
CA LEU A 53 15.79 3.44 -12.00
C LEU A 53 17.14 4.14 -12.21
N VAL A 54 17.67 4.80 -11.18
CA VAL A 54 19.01 5.37 -11.22
C VAL A 54 20.05 4.26 -11.40
N GLN A 55 19.92 3.15 -10.66
CA GLN A 55 20.80 1.99 -10.81
C GLN A 55 20.79 1.46 -12.26
N LEU A 56 19.60 1.30 -12.85
CA LEU A 56 19.42 0.85 -14.23
C LEU A 56 20.05 1.83 -15.24
N HIS A 57 19.92 3.14 -15.00
CA HIS A 57 20.55 4.17 -15.82
C HIS A 57 22.08 4.17 -15.73
N ARG A 58 22.66 3.76 -14.58
CA ARG A 58 24.13 3.65 -14.42
C ARG A 58 24.70 2.40 -15.08
N LEU A 59 23.89 1.35 -15.25
CA LEU A 59 24.33 0.08 -15.82
C LEU A 59 25.02 0.19 -17.21
N PRO A 60 24.48 0.94 -18.20
CA PRO A 60 25.13 1.09 -19.51
C PRO A 60 26.34 2.04 -19.52
N GLN A 61 26.60 2.78 -18.44
CA GLN A 61 27.68 3.78 -18.37
C GLN A 61 29.07 3.16 -18.14
N GLY A 62 29.14 1.83 -18.04
CA GLY A 62 30.35 1.07 -17.86
C GLY A 62 30.65 0.70 -16.41
N PRO A 63 31.59 -0.23 -16.18
CA PRO A 63 31.81 -0.85 -14.87
C PRO A 63 32.19 0.15 -13.76
N GLY A 64 32.97 1.19 -14.09
CA GLY A 64 33.42 2.18 -13.11
C GLY A 64 32.28 3.03 -12.54
N ALA A 65 31.37 3.52 -13.40
CA ALA A 65 30.23 4.32 -12.98
C ALA A 65 29.23 3.52 -12.14
N TYR A 66 29.03 2.24 -12.49
CA TYR A 66 28.19 1.32 -11.74
C TYR A 66 28.81 0.95 -10.38
N ALA A 67 30.11 0.64 -10.33
CA ALA A 67 30.81 0.33 -9.09
C ALA A 67 30.79 1.51 -8.10
N ALA A 68 31.04 2.74 -8.58
CA ALA A 68 30.97 3.93 -7.74
C ALA A 68 29.56 4.15 -7.14
N TYR A 69 28.51 3.85 -7.91
CA TYR A 69 27.14 3.90 -7.43
C TYR A 69 26.86 2.82 -6.37
N LEU A 70 27.35 1.59 -6.58
CA LEU A 70 27.25 0.53 -5.57
C LEU A 70 27.97 0.88 -4.27
N GLU A 71 29.15 1.51 -4.34
CA GLU A 71 29.85 2.00 -3.14
C GLU A 71 29.02 3.04 -2.37
N THR A 72 28.27 3.90 -3.08
CA THR A 72 27.33 4.83 -2.45
C THR A 72 26.23 4.08 -1.69
N LEU A 73 25.67 3.03 -2.29
CA LEU A 73 24.60 2.22 -1.68
C LEU A 73 25.08 1.33 -0.52
N ARG A 74 26.39 1.11 -0.39
CA ARG A 74 26.99 0.41 0.76
C ARG A 74 27.03 1.25 2.03
N ALA A 75 26.80 2.56 1.94
CA ALA A 75 26.74 3.40 3.13
C ALA A 75 25.63 2.91 4.09
N PRO A 76 25.86 2.93 5.41
CA PRO A 76 24.93 2.34 6.38
C PRO A 76 23.52 2.94 6.32
N GLY A 77 23.40 4.23 6.00
CA GLY A 77 22.10 4.89 5.82
C GLY A 77 21.28 4.29 4.68
N TRP A 78 21.92 3.95 3.56
CA TRP A 78 21.24 3.28 2.44
C TRP A 78 20.86 1.85 2.78
N ILE A 79 21.71 1.11 3.49
CA ILE A 79 21.38 -0.25 3.94
C ILE A 79 20.13 -0.23 4.83
N VAL A 80 20.10 0.66 5.83
CA VAL A 80 18.93 0.83 6.71
C VAL A 80 17.70 1.21 5.90
N PHE A 81 17.81 2.14 4.96
CA PHE A 81 16.71 2.52 4.08
C PHE A 81 16.16 1.32 3.30
N HIS A 82 17.02 0.48 2.69
CA HIS A 82 16.58 -0.68 1.92
C HIS A 82 15.89 -1.73 2.80
N VAL A 83 16.37 -1.94 4.03
CA VAL A 83 15.72 -2.83 5.01
C VAL A 83 14.34 -2.31 5.39
N VAL A 84 14.21 -1.01 5.66
CA VAL A 84 12.92 -0.37 5.96
C VAL A 84 11.98 -0.44 4.76
N ALA A 85 12.48 -0.14 3.55
CA ALA A 85 11.71 -0.22 2.32
C ALA A 85 11.22 -1.65 2.05
N LEU A 86 12.06 -2.66 2.31
CA LEU A 86 11.68 -4.08 2.22
C LEU A 86 10.58 -4.42 3.22
N ALA A 87 10.70 -3.98 4.48
CA ALA A 87 9.66 -4.20 5.48
C ALA A 87 8.32 -3.57 5.07
N PHE A 88 8.34 -2.35 4.54
CA PHE A 88 7.14 -1.69 4.00
C PHE A 88 6.58 -2.40 2.76
N ALA A 89 7.43 -2.89 1.86
CA ALA A 89 7.00 -3.63 0.68
C ALA A 89 6.35 -4.98 1.05
N LEU A 90 6.90 -5.69 2.04
CA LEU A 90 6.29 -6.91 2.59
C LEU A 90 4.94 -6.60 3.24
N TYR A 91 4.88 -5.57 4.08
CA TYR A 91 3.63 -5.13 4.70
C TYR A 91 2.57 -4.76 3.64
N HIS A 92 2.96 -3.98 2.63
CA HIS A 92 2.11 -3.60 1.51
C HIS A 92 1.56 -4.83 0.78
N SER A 93 2.44 -5.76 0.40
CA SER A 93 2.07 -7.01 -0.30
C SER A 93 1.08 -7.85 0.51
N VAL A 94 1.33 -8.04 1.80
CA VAL A 94 0.44 -8.79 2.69
C VAL A 94 -0.94 -8.14 2.78
N THR A 95 -1.00 -6.83 2.94
CA THR A 95 -2.29 -6.12 3.00
C THR A 95 -3.04 -6.20 1.67
N TRP A 96 -2.33 -6.06 0.54
CA TRP A 96 -2.89 -6.17 -0.80
C TRP A 96 -3.47 -7.56 -1.05
N PHE A 97 -2.76 -8.65 -0.73
CA PHE A 97 -3.28 -10.00 -0.92
C PHE A 97 -4.51 -10.31 -0.06
N LYS A 98 -4.56 -9.79 1.17
CA LYS A 98 -5.75 -9.90 2.02
C LYS A 98 -6.95 -9.16 1.43
N LEU A 99 -6.74 -7.98 0.83
CA LEU A 99 -7.79 -7.22 0.15
C LEU A 99 -8.22 -7.88 -1.17
N SER A 100 -7.27 -8.43 -1.92
CA SER A 100 -7.51 -9.00 -3.25
C SER A 100 -8.54 -10.12 -3.24
N GLY A 101 -8.49 -11.05 -2.27
CA GLY A 101 -9.46 -12.14 -2.17
C GLY A 101 -10.88 -11.68 -1.84
N VAL A 102 -11.03 -10.52 -1.18
CA VAL A 102 -12.34 -9.93 -0.88
C VAL A 102 -12.90 -9.17 -2.09
N VAL A 103 -12.04 -8.43 -2.81
CA VAL A 103 -12.44 -7.59 -3.94
C VAL A 103 -12.66 -8.41 -5.21
N GLN A 104 -11.81 -9.42 -5.46
CA GLN A 104 -11.90 -10.26 -6.64
C GLN A 104 -12.89 -11.39 -6.41
N VAL A 105 -14.11 -11.19 -6.91
CA VAL A 105 -15.12 -12.26 -6.95
C VAL A 105 -14.78 -13.22 -8.09
N VAL A 106 -14.01 -14.26 -7.78
CA VAL A 106 -13.69 -15.33 -8.72
C VAL A 106 -14.85 -16.34 -8.75
N ARG A 107 -15.43 -16.54 -9.93
CA ARG A 107 -16.46 -17.57 -10.16
C ARG A 107 -15.88 -18.63 -11.10
N VAL A 108 -16.09 -19.90 -10.76
CA VAL A 108 -15.73 -21.05 -11.58
C VAL A 108 -17.03 -21.79 -11.92
N GLY A 109 -17.50 -21.62 -13.15
CA GLY A 109 -18.84 -22.03 -13.55
C GLY A 109 -19.90 -21.28 -12.74
N GLU A 110 -20.82 -22.03 -12.11
CA GLU A 110 -21.86 -21.47 -11.25
C GLU A 110 -21.41 -21.26 -9.78
N ARG A 111 -20.22 -21.75 -9.40
CA ARG A 111 -19.74 -21.68 -8.02
C ARG A 111 -18.82 -20.49 -7.82
N GLN A 112 -19.09 -19.70 -6.78
CA GLN A 112 -18.18 -18.67 -6.31
C GLN A 112 -17.05 -19.32 -5.50
N VAL A 113 -15.82 -18.99 -5.84
CA VAL A 113 -14.65 -19.43 -5.09
C VAL A 113 -14.60 -18.66 -3.76
N PRO A 114 -14.38 -19.33 -2.62
CA PRO A 114 -14.29 -18.64 -1.35
C PRO A 114 -13.11 -17.66 -1.34
N PRO A 115 -13.29 -16.42 -0.84
CA PRO A 115 -12.25 -15.40 -0.74
C PRO A 115 -10.94 -15.88 -0.10
N SER A 116 -11.05 -16.77 0.89
CA SER A 116 -9.90 -17.35 1.60
C SER A 116 -9.01 -18.19 0.67
N LEU A 117 -9.59 -18.92 -0.28
CA LEU A 117 -8.83 -19.72 -1.23
C LEU A 117 -8.09 -18.83 -2.23
N VAL A 118 -8.72 -17.74 -2.68
CA VAL A 118 -8.07 -16.76 -3.56
C VAL A 118 -6.87 -16.13 -2.86
N THR A 119 -7.04 -15.65 -1.62
CA THR A 119 -5.93 -15.10 -0.83
C THR A 119 -4.83 -16.13 -0.59
N ALA A 120 -5.18 -17.38 -0.24
CA ALA A 120 -4.20 -18.44 -0.03
C ALA A 120 -3.40 -18.75 -1.31
N ALA A 121 -4.08 -18.81 -2.46
CA ALA A 121 -3.43 -19.01 -3.76
C ALA A 121 -2.48 -17.84 -4.11
N SER A 122 -2.86 -16.59 -3.83
CA SER A 122 -1.96 -15.44 -4.03
C SER A 122 -0.70 -15.54 -3.17
N PHE A 123 -0.82 -15.91 -1.89
CA PHE A 123 0.34 -16.12 -1.02
C PHE A 123 1.21 -17.28 -1.48
N ALA A 124 0.60 -18.40 -1.90
CA ALA A 124 1.33 -19.55 -2.41
C ALA A 124 2.11 -19.20 -3.68
N LEU A 125 1.46 -18.53 -4.64
CA LEU A 125 2.11 -18.08 -5.86
C LEU A 125 3.26 -17.11 -5.57
N TRP A 126 3.04 -16.14 -4.68
CA TRP A 126 4.07 -15.18 -4.27
C TRP A 126 5.29 -15.89 -3.66
N ALA A 127 5.07 -16.84 -2.75
CA ALA A 127 6.15 -17.62 -2.15
C ALA A 127 6.92 -18.46 -3.18
N VAL A 128 6.22 -19.13 -4.10
CA VAL A 128 6.85 -19.91 -5.18
C VAL A 128 7.73 -19.02 -6.06
N VAL A 129 7.21 -17.86 -6.49
CA VAL A 129 7.98 -16.91 -7.30
C VAL A 129 9.22 -16.42 -6.55
N SER A 130 9.09 -16.07 -5.26
CA SER A 130 10.22 -15.65 -4.44
C SER A 130 11.29 -16.75 -4.32
N ILE A 131 10.89 -18.01 -4.11
CA ILE A 131 11.82 -19.14 -4.02
C ILE A 131 12.54 -19.36 -5.35
N VAL A 132 11.83 -19.32 -6.48
CA VAL A 132 12.41 -19.49 -7.81
C VAL A 132 13.44 -18.39 -8.09
N LEU A 133 13.11 -17.13 -7.79
CA LEU A 133 14.04 -16.01 -7.96
C LEU A 133 15.28 -16.13 -7.08
N LEU A 134 15.10 -16.51 -5.80
CA LEU A 134 16.22 -16.76 -4.89
C LEU A 134 17.11 -17.90 -5.39
N TRP A 135 16.51 -18.97 -5.89
CA TRP A 135 17.24 -20.10 -6.46
C TRP A 135 18.09 -19.66 -7.66
N PHE A 136 17.52 -18.90 -8.60
CA PHE A 136 18.28 -18.34 -9.73
C PHE A 136 19.41 -17.41 -9.27
N MET A 137 19.17 -16.56 -8.27
CA MET A 137 20.17 -15.59 -7.79
C MET A 137 21.35 -16.24 -7.04
N VAL A 138 21.14 -17.39 -6.40
CA VAL A 138 22.20 -18.11 -5.67
C VAL A 138 22.96 -19.08 -6.58
N ARG A 139 22.36 -19.52 -7.70
CA ARG A 139 22.98 -20.45 -8.66
C ARG A 139 23.61 -19.80 -9.88
N GLY A 140 23.20 -18.57 -10.22
CA GLY A 140 23.79 -17.76 -11.29
C GLY A 140 24.97 -16.96 -10.79
#